data_AF-A0A2V4BKW6-F1
#
_entry.id   AF-A0A2V4BKW6-F1
#
_cell.length_a   1.000
_cell.length_b   1.000
_cell.length_c   1.000
_cell.angle_alpha   90.00
_cell.angle_beta   90.00
_cell.angle_gamma   90.00
#
_symmetry.space_group_name_H-M   'P 1'
#
loop_
_entity.id
_entity.type
_entity.pdbx_description
1 polymer ?
#
loop_
_entity_poly.entity_id
_entity_poly.type
_entity_poly.pdbx_seq_one_letter_code
_entity_poly.pdbx_strand_id
1 'polypeptide(L)'
;MNYVYILHSAKLSRFYTGFTADFDTRLDFHLNSEQERKFTYKADDWIVFLKIECESKSQALAIEKHIKDMKSKIYIENLLRYPEVINKLLEKYKDC
;
A
#
# COMPACT_ATOMS: atom_id res chain seq x y z
N MET A 1 5.87 -8.25 11.95
CA MET A 1 4.55 -7.69 11.61
C MET A 1 4.36 -7.67 10.11
N ASN A 2 3.12 -7.59 9.64
CA ASN A 2 2.80 -7.47 8.21
C ASN A 2 2.36 -6.04 7.93
N TYR A 3 2.68 -5.52 6.74
CA TYR A 3 2.33 -4.16 6.36
C TYR A 3 1.62 -4.15 5.02
N VAL A 4 0.55 -3.37 4.95
CA VAL A 4 0.01 -2.88 3.68
C VAL A 4 0.52 -1.47 3.47
N TYR A 5 1.03 -1.18 2.29
CA TYR A 5 1.57 0.13 1.96
C TYR A 5 1.02 0.66 0.64
N ILE A 6 0.98 1.98 0.55
CA ILE A 6 0.61 2.70 -0.65
C ILE A 6 1.76 3.63 -1.00
N LEU A 7 2.26 3.53 -2.22
CA LEU A 7 3.20 4.48 -2.81
C LEU A 7 2.45 5.38 -3.77
N HIS A 8 2.89 6.64 -3.89
CA HIS A 8 2.35 7.60 -4.84
C HIS A 8 3.47 8.13 -5.72
N SER A 9 3.22 8.22 -7.02
CA SER A 9 4.05 8.95 -7.98
C SER A 9 3.26 10.14 -8.48
N ALA A 10 3.77 11.35 -8.22
CA ALA A 10 3.16 12.59 -8.70
C ALA A 10 3.33 12.72 -10.22
N LYS A 11 4.48 12.33 -10.76
CA LYS A 11 4.78 12.30 -12.20
C LYS A 11 3.77 11.45 -12.97
N LEU A 12 3.39 10.29 -12.43
CA LEU A 12 2.41 9.41 -13.08
C LEU A 12 0.96 9.68 -12.64
N SER A 13 0.74 10.49 -11.59
CA SER A 13 -0.52 10.62 -10.88
C SER A 13 -1.14 9.24 -10.55
N ARG A 14 -0.32 8.31 -10.06
CA ARG A 14 -0.70 6.92 -9.79
C ARG A 14 -0.35 6.49 -8.38
N PHE A 15 -1.16 5.57 -7.87
CA PHE A 15 -0.91 4.85 -6.63
C PHE A 15 -0.50 3.41 -6.92
N TYR A 16 0.42 2.90 -6.11
CA TYR A 16 0.78 1.49 -6.05
C TYR A 16 0.44 0.97 -4.66
N THR A 17 -0.39 -0.06 -4.56
CA THR A 17 -0.73 -0.71 -3.30
C THR A 17 -0.09 -2.09 -3.25
N GLY A 18 0.63 -2.38 -2.17
CA GLY A 18 1.31 -3.65 -1.95
C GLY A 18 1.24 -4.10 -0.50
N PHE A 19 1.55 -5.37 -0.26
CA PHE A 19 1.82 -5.89 1.08
C PHE A 19 3.26 -6.44 1.21
N THR A 20 3.78 -6.48 2.42
CA THR A 20 5.08 -7.09 2.75
C THR A 20 5.20 -7.38 4.25
N ALA A 21 6.00 -8.38 4.61
CA ALA A 21 6.41 -8.65 6.00
C ALA A 21 7.67 -7.85 6.41
N ASP A 22 8.43 -7.38 5.42
CA ASP A 22 9.61 -6.54 5.59
C ASP A 22 9.44 -5.30 4.71
N PHE A 23 9.15 -4.17 5.34
CA PHE A 23 8.82 -2.93 4.64
C PHE A 23 10.05 -2.23 4.09
N ASP A 24 11.13 -2.16 4.87
CA ASP A 24 12.30 -1.37 4.51
C ASP A 24 13.04 -2.01 3.33
N THR A 25 13.24 -3.33 3.37
CA THR A 25 13.79 -4.09 2.23
C THR A 25 12.93 -3.95 0.98
N ARG A 26 11.59 -3.93 1.13
CA ARG A 26 10.67 -3.78 -0.01
C ARG A 26 10.69 -2.37 -0.59
N LEU A 27 10.78 -1.35 0.26
CA LEU A 27 10.84 0.04 -0.19
C LEU A 27 12.15 0.30 -0.94
N ASP A 28 13.28 -0.17 -0.40
CA ASP A 28 14.58 -0.11 -1.07
C ASP A 28 14.52 -0.76 -2.46
N PHE A 29 13.91 -1.95 -2.55
CA PHE A 29 13.69 -2.62 -3.83
C PHE A 29 12.82 -1.81 -4.80
N HIS A 30 11.87 -1.00 -4.34
CA HIS A 30 11.09 -0.14 -5.24
C HIS A 30 11.88 1.09 -5.71
N LEU A 31 12.70 1.67 -4.84
CA LEU A 31 13.48 2.89 -5.12
C LEU A 31 14.73 2.61 -5.96
N ASN A 32 15.42 1.50 -5.72
CA ASN A 32 16.71 1.16 -6.33
C ASN A 32 16.61 0.09 -7.43
N SER A 33 15.39 -0.26 -7.87
CA SER A 33 15.20 -1.32 -8.86
C SER A 33 15.59 -0.88 -10.27
N GLU A 34 16.73 -1.39 -10.77
CA GLU A 34 17.17 -1.26 -12.17
C GLU A 34 16.38 -2.13 -13.18
N GLN A 35 15.36 -2.88 -12.72
CA GLN A 35 14.64 -3.83 -13.57
C GLN A 35 13.51 -3.17 -14.37
N GLU A 36 13.76 -2.95 -15.66
CA GLU A 36 12.85 -2.29 -16.63
C GLU A 36 11.42 -2.89 -16.71
N ARG A 37 11.24 -4.15 -16.31
CA ARG A 37 9.97 -4.87 -16.43
C ARG A 37 8.96 -4.59 -15.31
N LYS A 38 9.32 -3.85 -14.25
CA LYS A 38 8.42 -3.61 -13.10
C LYS A 38 7.51 -2.41 -13.32
N PHE A 39 6.30 -2.47 -12.78
CA PHE A 39 5.37 -1.33 -12.84
C PHE A 39 5.94 -0.05 -12.22
N THR A 40 6.67 -0.18 -11.10
CA THR A 40 7.28 0.95 -10.40
C THR A 40 8.53 1.48 -11.11
N TYR A 41 9.14 0.76 -12.06
CA TYR A 41 10.26 1.29 -12.84
C TYR A 41 9.87 2.50 -13.71
N LYS A 42 8.58 2.67 -14.02
CA LYS A 42 8.08 3.75 -14.88
C LYS A 42 8.21 5.15 -14.27
N ALA A 43 8.57 5.25 -12.99
CA ALA A 43 8.85 6.50 -12.33
C ALA A 43 9.86 6.32 -11.20
N ASP A 44 10.59 7.39 -10.92
CA ASP A 44 11.64 7.52 -9.92
C ASP A 44 11.17 8.33 -8.69
N ASP A 45 9.95 8.87 -8.73
CA ASP A 45 9.39 9.75 -7.70
C ASP A 45 8.40 9.06 -6.75
N TRP A 46 8.52 7.73 -6.58
CA TRP A 46 7.67 6.99 -5.66
C TRP A 46 7.94 7.41 -4.22
N ILE A 47 6.93 7.98 -3.57
CA ILE A 47 6.95 8.33 -2.15
C ILE A 47 5.99 7.45 -1.36
N VAL A 48 6.32 7.15 -0.11
CA VAL A 48 5.41 6.46 0.81
C VAL A 48 4.23 7.37 1.12
N PHE A 49 3.05 6.99 0.69
CA PHE A 49 1.81 7.74 0.91
C PHE A 49 1.09 7.27 2.18
N LEU A 50 1.04 5.95 2.40
CA LEU A 50 0.40 5.35 3.57
C LEU A 50 1.07 4.02 3.92
N LYS A 51 1.17 3.72 5.22
CA LYS A 51 1.61 2.43 5.75
C LYS A 51 0.65 2.00 6.86
N ILE A 52 0.09 0.82 6.72
CA ILE A 52 -0.86 0.21 7.66
C ILE A 52 -0.20 -1.03 8.23
N GLU A 53 -0.07 -1.07 9.54
CA GLU A 53 0.40 -2.25 10.26
C GLU A 53 -0.75 -3.24 10.46
N CYS A 54 -0.49 -4.51 10.20
CA CYS A 54 -1.45 -5.60 10.30
C CYS A 54 -0.93 -6.69 11.24
N GLU A 55 -1.85 -7.25 12.02
CA GLU A 55 -1.60 -8.29 13.02
C GLU A 55 -1.20 -9.61 12.35
N SER A 56 -1.81 -9.93 11.19
CA SER A 56 -1.58 -11.19 10.47
C SER A 56 -1.35 -10.99 8.97
N LYS A 57 -0.76 -12.00 8.33
CA LYS A 57 -0.57 -12.03 6.88
C LYS A 57 -1.92 -12.07 6.15
N SER A 58 -2.89 -12.83 6.68
CA SER A 58 -4.24 -12.94 6.13
C SER A 58 -4.95 -11.59 6.15
N GLN A 59 -4.89 -10.87 7.28
CA GLN A 59 -5.45 -9.53 7.42
C GLN A 59 -4.81 -8.56 6.41
N ALA A 60 -3.48 -8.56 6.29
CA ALA A 60 -2.77 -7.70 5.33
C ALA A 60 -3.20 -7.97 3.88
N LEU A 61 -3.28 -9.24 3.48
CA LEU A 61 -3.73 -9.63 2.14
C LEU A 61 -5.19 -9.22 1.87
N ALA A 62 -6.07 -9.40 2.86
CA ALA A 62 -7.48 -9.01 2.73
C ALA A 62 -7.65 -7.50 2.61
N ILE A 63 -6.91 -6.71 3.41
CA ILE A 63 -6.90 -5.25 3.35
C ILE A 63 -6.31 -4.76 2.02
N GLU A 64 -5.17 -5.31 1.59
CA GLU A 64 -4.55 -4.97 0.30
C GLU A 64 -5.53 -5.20 -0.86
N LYS A 65 -6.18 -6.38 -0.88
CA LYS A 65 -7.19 -6.71 -1.88
C LYS A 65 -8.37 -5.73 -1.82
N HIS A 66 -8.89 -5.44 -0.63
CA HIS A 66 -9.99 -4.50 -0.45
C HIS A 66 -9.66 -3.12 -1.03
N ILE A 67 -8.48 -2.57 -0.71
CA ILE A 67 -8.03 -1.27 -1.22
C ILE A 67 -7.93 -1.28 -2.75
N LYS A 68 -7.37 -2.35 -3.33
CA LYS A 68 -7.28 -2.51 -4.79
C LYS A 68 -8.64 -2.62 -5.47
N ASP A 69 -9.59 -3.32 -4.84
CA ASP A 69 -10.94 -3.53 -5.37
C ASP A 69 -11.77 -2.23 -5.39
N MET A 70 -11.49 -1.29 -4.49
CA MET A 70 -12.18 0.02 -4.49
C MET A 70 -11.91 0.83 -5.77
N LYS A 71 -10.74 0.63 -6.41
CA LYS A 71 -10.35 1.31 -7.67
C LYS A 71 -10.61 2.83 -7.67
N SER A 72 -10.46 3.46 -6.50
CA SER A 72 -10.85 4.85 -6.26
C SER A 72 -9.71 5.63 -5.63
N LYS A 73 -9.26 6.68 -6.34
CA LYS A 73 -8.28 7.63 -5.82
C LYS A 73 -8.80 8.34 -4.58
N ILE A 74 -10.06 8.76 -4.59
CA ILE A 74 -10.72 9.41 -3.45
C ILE A 74 -10.71 8.48 -2.23
N TYR A 75 -10.94 7.18 -2.44
CA TYR A 75 -10.86 6.22 -1.33
C TYR A 75 -9.46 6.17 -0.72
N ILE A 76 -8.41 6.10 -1.54
CA ILE A 76 -7.02 6.11 -1.07
C ILE A 76 -6.70 7.40 -0.30
N GLU A 77 -7.11 8.56 -0.82
CA GLU A 77 -6.93 9.85 -0.15
C GLU A 77 -7.69 9.92 1.18
N ASN A 78 -8.89 9.34 1.23
CA ASN A 78 -9.69 9.26 2.45
C ASN A 78 -9.04 8.35 3.50
N LEU A 79 -8.34 7.28 3.12
CA LEU A 79 -7.59 6.46 4.09
C LEU A 79 -6.55 7.30 4.85
N LEU A 80 -5.87 8.22 4.16
CA LEU A 80 -4.90 9.12 4.78
C LEU A 80 -5.59 10.22 5.60
N ARG A 81 -6.70 10.77 5.11
CA ARG A 81 -7.44 11.86 5.77
C ARG A 81 -8.22 11.41 7.01
N TYR A 82 -8.73 10.19 7.00
CA TYR A 82 -9.66 9.64 7.99
C TYR A 82 -9.11 8.32 8.56
N PRO A 83 -8.23 8.37 9.58
CA PRO A 83 -7.63 7.18 10.19
C PRO A 83 -8.64 6.16 10.71
N GLU A 84 -9.86 6.60 11.06
CA GLU A 84 -10.95 5.73 11.47
C GLU A 84 -11.37 4.72 10.39
N VAL A 85 -11.15 5.04 9.10
CA VAL A 85 -11.41 4.11 8.00
C VAL A 85 -10.40 2.96 8.04
N ILE A 86 -9.13 3.25 8.36
CA ILE A 86 -8.09 2.23 8.54
C ILE A 86 -8.44 1.34 9.73
N ASN A 87 -8.83 1.92 10.86
CA ASN A 87 -9.23 1.15 12.04
C ASN A 87 -10.42 0.22 11.74
N LYS A 88 -11.42 0.71 11.00
CA LYS A 88 -12.55 -0.13 10.54
C LYS A 88 -12.11 -1.28 9.65
N LEU A 89 -11.11 -1.09 8.78
CA LEU A 89 -10.55 -2.16 7.96
C LEU A 89 -9.81 -3.19 8.81
N LEU A 90 -8.97 -2.74 9.74
CA LEU A 90 -8.24 -3.63 10.65
C LEU A 90 -9.20 -4.51 11.44
N GLU A 91 -10.21 -3.91 12.08
CA GLU A 91 -11.22 -4.65 12.84
C GLU A 91 -12.06 -5.57 11.95
N LYS A 92 -12.47 -5.10 10.75
CA LYS A 92 -13.24 -5.93 9.80
C LYS A 92 -12.50 -7.19 9.36
N TYR A 93 -11.19 -7.11 9.21
CA TYR A 93 -10.36 -8.20 8.67
C TYR A 93 -9.49 -8.88 9.75
N LYS A 94 -9.81 -8.69 11.03
CA LYS A 94 -9.05 -9.22 12.18
C LYS A 94 -8.97 -10.74 12.21
N ASP A 95 -10.11 -11.41 11.99
CA ASP A 95 -10.26 -12.86 12.10
C ASP A 95 -10.24 -13.60 10.75
N CYS A 96 -9.57 -13.01 9.74
CA CYS A 96 -9.46 -13.60 8.40
C CYS A 96 -8.48 -14.76 8.29
#